data_AF-A0A6N3FRP5-F1
#
_entry.id   AF-A0A6N3FRP5-F1
#
_cell.length_a   1.000
_cell.length_b   1.000
_cell.length_c   1.000
_cell.angle_alpha   90.00
_cell.angle_beta   90.00
_cell.angle_gamma   90.00
#
_symmetry.space_group_name_H-M   'P 1'
#
loop_
_entity.id
_entity.type
_entity.pdbx_description
1 polymer ?
#
loop_
_entity_poly.entity_id
_entity_poly.type
_entity_poly.pdbx_seq_one_letter_code
_entity_poly.pdbx_strand_id
1 'polypeptide(L)'
;MEEQLLMELGQYPGFGTLDEALQKYLIEDAVAEVKNYVNTAESEMLPMSVKHIVKELALIRFNKLGVEGISSTSQSGISESYIEDLPAGLRRQLRRIRKLPR
;
A
#
# COMPACT_ATOMS: atom_id res chain seq x y z
N MET A 1 0.98 12.59 -8.44
CA MET A 1 0.61 11.93 -7.17
C MET A 1 1.82 11.29 -6.53
N GLU A 2 2.58 10.52 -7.31
CA GLU A 2 3.79 9.80 -6.87
C GLU A 2 4.85 10.71 -6.24
N GLU A 3 5.18 11.86 -6.84
CA GLU A 3 6.16 12.79 -6.24
C GLU A 3 5.75 13.28 -4.83
N GLN A 4 4.47 13.54 -4.61
CA GLN A 4 3.96 13.93 -3.29
C GLN A 4 4.00 12.76 -2.32
N LEU A 5 3.71 11.54 -2.79
CA LEU A 5 3.82 10.34 -1.98
C LEU A 5 5.26 10.07 -1.57
N LEU A 6 6.22 10.24 -2.48
CA LEU A 6 7.64 10.09 -2.19
C LEU A 6 8.10 11.09 -1.13
N MET A 7 7.71 12.37 -1.27
CA MET A 7 8.04 13.40 -0.28
C MET A 7 7.39 13.12 1.09
N GLU A 8 6.11 12.73 1.13
CA GLU A 8 5.42 12.42 2.38
C GLU A 8 5.97 11.16 3.04
N LEU A 9 6.17 10.08 2.28
CA LEU A 9 6.66 8.80 2.79
C LEU A 9 8.11 8.88 3.25
N GLY A 10 8.93 9.73 2.61
CA GLY A 10 10.31 9.99 3.05
C GLY A 10 10.43 10.55 4.47
N GLN A 11 9.36 11.15 5.01
CA GLN A 11 9.32 11.63 6.40
C GLN A 11 9.00 10.52 7.41
N TYR A 12 8.58 9.33 6.96
CA TYR A 12 8.26 8.23 7.85
C TYR A 12 9.54 7.55 8.37
N PRO A 13 9.59 7.21 9.67
CA PRO A 13 10.74 6.50 10.24
C PRO A 13 11.06 5.22 9.47
N GLY A 14 12.33 5.03 9.11
CA GLY A 14 12.80 3.86 8.37
C GLY A 14 12.53 3.91 6.87
N PHE A 15 11.38 4.42 6.42
CA PHE A 15 11.04 4.47 4.99
C PHE A 15 11.99 5.36 4.19
N GLY A 16 12.29 6.57 4.70
CA GLY A 16 13.21 7.50 4.02
C GLY A 16 14.68 7.03 3.97
N THR A 17 15.03 5.95 4.69
CA THR A 17 16.39 5.38 4.67
C THR A 17 16.58 4.33 3.56
N LEU A 18 15.48 3.91 2.93
CA LEU A 18 15.53 3.01 1.77
C LEU A 18 16.16 3.70 0.57
N ASP A 19 16.72 2.89 -0.35
CA ASP A 19 17.11 3.38 -1.66
C ASP A 19 15.91 4.00 -2.40
N GLU A 20 16.13 5.11 -3.11
CA GLU A 20 15.09 5.85 -3.82
C GLU A 20 14.38 4.96 -4.84
N ALA A 21 15.12 4.05 -5.49
CA ALA A 21 14.55 3.06 -6.40
C ALA A 21 13.53 2.16 -5.68
N LEU A 22 13.88 1.66 -4.49
CA LEU A 22 13.00 0.81 -3.69
C LEU A 22 11.78 1.57 -3.19
N GLN A 23 11.94 2.83 -2.78
CA GLN A 23 10.82 3.69 -2.39
C GLN A 23 9.82 3.84 -3.54
N LYS A 24 10.31 4.08 -4.76
CA LYS A 24 9.47 4.17 -5.97
C LYS A 24 8.75 2.86 -6.25
N TYR A 25 9.44 1.73 -6.22
CA TYR A 25 8.81 0.42 -6.44
C TYR A 25 7.68 0.13 -5.46
N LEU A 26 7.87 0.42 -4.15
CA LEU A 26 6.83 0.22 -3.15
C LEU A 26 5.58 1.09 -3.40
N ILE A 27 5.78 2.31 -3.90
CA ILE A 27 4.70 3.24 -4.24
C ILE A 27 3.98 2.78 -5.51
N GLU A 28 4.73 2.40 -6.55
CA GLU A 28 4.19 1.91 -7.83
C GLU A 28 3.34 0.66 -7.62
N ASP A 29 3.83 -0.30 -6.84
CA ASP A 29 3.10 -1.51 -6.48
C ASP A 29 1.79 -1.19 -5.74
N ALA A 30 1.86 -0.27 -4.77
CA ALA A 30 0.67 0.17 -4.04
C ALA A 30 -0.36 0.86 -4.96
N VAL A 31 0.10 1.67 -5.92
CA VAL A 31 -0.76 2.29 -6.94
C VAL A 31 -1.41 1.23 -7.84
N ALA A 32 -0.63 0.27 -8.32
CA ALA A 32 -1.11 -0.81 -9.18
C ALA A 32 -2.18 -1.66 -8.48
N GLU A 33 -1.97 -2.00 -7.20
CA GLU A 33 -2.93 -2.74 -6.40
C GLU A 33 -4.26 -1.98 -6.24
N VAL A 34 -4.19 -0.66 -5.96
CA VAL A 34 -5.39 0.17 -5.90
C VAL A 34 -6.10 0.20 -7.24
N LYS A 35 -5.40 0.43 -8.36
CA LYS A 35 -5.98 0.43 -9.73
C LYS A 35 -6.70 -0.89 -10.05
N ASN A 36 -6.05 -2.01 -9.75
CA ASN A 36 -6.61 -3.35 -9.92
C ASN A 36 -7.90 -3.51 -9.11
N TYR A 37 -7.91 -3.06 -7.85
CA TYR A 37 -9.10 -3.17 -7.01
C TYR A 37 -10.27 -2.31 -7.51
N VAL A 38 -9.99 -1.07 -7.94
CA VAL A 38 -11.04 -0.15 -8.41
C VAL A 38 -11.48 -0.42 -9.85
N ASN A 39 -10.85 -1.39 -10.52
CA ASN A 39 -11.09 -1.73 -11.92
C ASN A 39 -10.91 -0.52 -12.85
N THR A 40 -9.82 0.21 -12.63
CA THR A 40 -9.43 1.37 -13.43
C THR A 40 -8.35 0.94 -14.41
N ALA A 41 -8.47 1.39 -15.67
CA ALA A 41 -7.48 1.09 -16.70
C ALA A 41 -6.09 1.61 -16.27
N GLU A 42 -5.03 0.93 -16.70
CA GLU A 42 -3.67 1.26 -16.33
C GLU A 42 -3.27 2.70 -16.74
N SER A 43 -3.80 3.16 -17.88
CA SER A 43 -3.63 4.52 -18.41
C SER A 43 -4.44 5.60 -17.69
N GLU A 44 -5.42 5.23 -16.87
CA GLU A 44 -6.22 6.18 -16.12
C GLU A 44 -5.52 6.57 -14.80
N MET A 45 -5.49 7.88 -14.53
CA MET A 45 -4.98 8.40 -13.27
C MET A 45 -5.97 8.16 -12.13
N LEU A 46 -5.45 7.69 -10.99
CA LEU A 46 -6.24 7.58 -9.77
C LEU A 46 -6.59 8.97 -9.22
N PRO A 47 -7.82 9.17 -8.70
CA PRO A 47 -8.21 10.45 -8.12
C PRO A 47 -7.39 10.75 -6.87
N MET A 48 -7.13 12.03 -6.57
CA MET A 48 -6.32 12.40 -5.41
C MET A 48 -6.91 11.96 -4.06
N SER A 49 -8.21 11.69 -4.04
CA SER A 49 -8.94 11.16 -2.89
C SER A 49 -8.51 9.76 -2.44
N VAL A 50 -7.73 9.02 -3.23
CA VAL A 50 -7.18 7.71 -2.83
C VAL A 50 -5.73 7.77 -2.38
N LYS A 51 -5.10 8.95 -2.39
CA LYS A 51 -3.68 9.11 -2.04
C LYS A 51 -3.35 8.51 -0.67
N HIS A 52 -4.21 8.72 0.33
CA HIS A 52 -4.00 8.17 1.67
C HIS A 52 -4.04 6.65 1.69
N ILE A 53 -4.84 6.02 0.83
CA ILE A 53 -4.95 4.56 0.70
C ILE A 53 -3.65 3.99 0.12
N VAL A 54 -3.15 4.60 -0.94
CA VAL A 54 -1.86 4.23 -1.56
C VAL A 54 -0.73 4.39 -0.55
N LYS A 55 -0.73 5.49 0.22
CA LYS A 55 0.26 5.73 1.27
C LYS A 55 0.26 4.64 2.35
N GLU A 56 -0.92 4.27 2.83
CA GLU A 56 -1.07 3.23 3.85
C GLU A 56 -0.62 1.86 3.34
N LEU A 57 -0.95 1.52 2.08
CA LEU A 57 -0.47 0.32 1.41
C LEU A 57 1.06 0.26 1.29
N ALA A 58 1.68 1.36 0.86
CA ALA A 58 3.14 1.45 0.74
C ALA A 58 3.83 1.22 2.10
N LEU A 59 3.27 1.76 3.19
CA LEU A 59 3.77 1.54 4.55
C LEU A 59 3.57 0.09 5.03
N ILE A 60 2.43 -0.52 4.71
CA ILE A 60 2.20 -1.94 5.02
C ILE A 60 3.25 -2.80 4.32
N ARG A 61 3.50 -2.56 3.04
CA ARG A 61 4.54 -3.28 2.26
C ARG A 61 5.93 -3.07 2.85
N PHE A 62 6.26 -1.83 3.20
CA PHE A 62 7.51 -1.52 3.88
C PHE A 62 7.67 -2.29 5.19
N ASN A 63 6.63 -2.33 6.04
CA ASN A 63 6.67 -3.06 7.30
C ASN A 63 6.78 -4.58 7.11
N LYS A 64 6.30 -5.11 5.97
CA LYS A 64 6.42 -6.53 5.61
C LYS A 64 7.76 -6.88 4.95
N LEU A 65 8.56 -5.87 4.56
CA LEU A 65 9.84 -6.09 3.88
C LEU A 65 10.77 -6.88 4.81
N GLY A 66 11.14 -8.10 4.40
CA GLY A 66 11.98 -9.00 5.20
C GLY A 66 11.25 -10.01 6.10
N VAL A 67 9.91 -9.97 6.16
CA VAL A 67 9.05 -11.01 6.80
C VAL A 67 8.09 -11.66 5.80
N GLU A 68 8.38 -11.53 4.52
CA GLU A 68 7.60 -12.11 3.42
C GLU A 68 7.51 -13.64 3.56
N GLY A 69 6.29 -14.18 3.60
CA GLY A 69 6.05 -15.62 3.77
C GLY A 69 5.86 -16.09 5.21
N ILE A 70 5.99 -15.20 6.20
CA ILE A 70 5.66 -15.51 7.59
C ILE A 70 4.24 -15.01 7.88
N SER A 71 3.25 -15.91 7.87
CA SER A 71 1.85 -15.56 8.13
C SER A 71 1.57 -15.28 9.61
N SER A 72 2.37 -15.88 10.49
CA SER A 72 2.31 -15.65 11.93
C SER A 72 3.65 -16.00 12.58
N THR A 73 4.08 -15.16 13.50
CA THR A 73 5.17 -15.45 14.43
C THR A 73 4.60 -15.51 15.84
N SER A 74 4.99 -16.54 16.59
CA SER A 74 4.73 -16.61 18.03
C SER A 74 6.07 -16.58 18.74
N GLN A 75 6.36 -15.48 19.43
CA GLN A 75 7.58 -15.33 20.21
C GLN A 75 7.22 -14.97 21.65
N SER A 76 7.59 -15.85 22.58
CA SER A 76 7.39 -15.66 24.03
C SER A 76 5.96 -15.24 24.44
N GLY A 77 4.93 -15.87 23.87
CA GLY A 77 3.53 -15.65 24.25
C GLY A 77 2.84 -14.46 23.58
N ILE A 78 3.55 -13.69 22.75
CA ILE A 78 2.96 -12.65 21.89
C ILE A 78 2.72 -13.28 20.52
N SER A 79 1.48 -13.20 20.02
CA SER A 79 1.11 -13.70 18.70
C SER A 79 0.93 -12.50 17.76
N GLU A 80 1.75 -12.42 16.72
CA GLU A 80 1.59 -11.44 15.66
C GLU A 80 0.96 -12.11 14.44
N SER A 81 -0.14 -11.53 13.93
CA SER A 81 -0.80 -11.98 12.71
C SER A 81 -0.65 -10.91 11.65
N TYR A 82 0.01 -11.27 10.55
CA TYR A 82 0.20 -10.35 9.42
C TYR A 82 -1.01 -10.44 8.50
N ILE A 83 -1.62 -9.31 8.17
CA ILE A 83 -2.75 -9.26 7.24
C ILE A 83 -2.19 -9.41 5.82
N GLU A 84 -2.68 -10.41 5.08
CA GLU A 84 -2.30 -10.67 3.68
C GLU A 84 -3.12 -9.83 2.69
N ASP A 85 -4.34 -9.44 3.07
CA ASP A 85 -5.25 -8.67 2.24
C ASP A 85 -5.20 -7.16 2.51
N LEU A 86 -5.72 -6.37 1.56
CA LEU A 86 -6.04 -4.97 1.79
C LEU A 86 -6.88 -4.80 3.09
N PRO A 87 -6.46 -3.95 4.04
CA PRO A 87 -7.19 -3.71 5.28
C PRO A 87 -8.68 -3.44 5.06
N ALA A 88 -9.54 -3.98 5.93
CA ALA A 88 -11.00 -3.89 5.77
C ALA A 88 -11.51 -2.42 5.67
N GLY A 89 -10.88 -1.50 6.40
CA GLY A 89 -11.17 -0.07 6.32
C GLY A 89 -10.88 0.52 4.94
N LEU A 90 -9.72 0.18 4.35
CA LEU A 90 -9.32 0.61 3.01
C LEU A 90 -10.23 0.00 1.93
N ARG A 91 -10.55 -1.30 2.05
CA ARG A 91 -11.51 -1.98 1.14
C ARG A 91 -12.85 -1.25 1.08
N ARG A 92 -13.38 -0.80 2.22
CA ARG A 92 -14.65 -0.06 2.28
C ARG A 92 -14.57 1.28 1.54
N GLN A 93 -13.47 2.01 1.67
CA GLN A 93 -13.28 3.29 0.99
C GLN A 93 -13.13 3.10 -0.53
N LEU A 94 -12.35 2.11 -0.96
CA LEU A 94 -12.16 1.80 -2.38
C LEU A 94 -13.44 1.31 -3.06
N ARG A 95 -14.34 0.62 -2.35
CA ARG A 95 -15.64 0.20 -2.90
C ARG A 95 -16.48 1.39 -3.39
N ARG A 96 -16.35 2.57 -2.78
CA ARG A 96 -17.12 3.76 -3.17
C ARG A 96 -16.75 4.30 -4.55
N ILE A 97 -15.52 4.07 -4.97
CA ILE A 97 -14.95 4.63 -6.21
C ILE A 97 -14.76 3.57 -7.30
N ARG A 98 -14.90 2.29 -6.95
CA ARG A 98 -14.73 1.16 -7.85
C ARG A 98 -15.73 1.27 -9.01
N LYS A 99 -15.22 1.22 -10.24
CA LYS A 99 -16.06 1.12 -11.43
C LYS A 99 -16.58 -0.31 -11.54
N LEU A 100 -17.91 -0.47 -11.52
CA LEU A 100 -18.52 -1.76 -11.78
C LEU A 100 -18.27 -2.12 -13.26
N PRO A 101 -17.87 -3.37 -13.57
CA PRO A 101 -17.83 -3.82 -14.95
C PRO A 101 -19.23 -3.66 -15.55
N ARG A 102 -19.29 -3.09 -16.76
CA ARG A 102 -20.52 -2.92 -17.53
C ARG A 102 -20.86 -4.19 -18.28
#